data_AF-B7Z3G2-F1
#
_entry.id   AF-B7Z3G2-F1
#
_cell.length_a   1.000
_cell.length_b   1.000
_cell.length_c   1.000
_cell.angle_alpha   90.00
_cell.angle_beta   90.00
_cell.angle_gamma   90.00
#
_symmetry.space_group_name_H-M   'P 1'
#
loop_
_entity.id
_entity.type
_entity.pdbx_description
1 polymer ?
#
loop_
_entity_poly.entity_id
_entity_poly.type
_entity_poly.pdbx_seq_one_letter_code
_entity_poly.pdbx_strand_id
1 'polypeptide(L)'
;MFEKLTLYCDSYIQLIPISFVLGFYVTLVVTRWWNQYENLPWPDRLMSLVSGFVEGKDEQGRLLRRTLIRYANLGNVLILRSVSTAVYKRFPSAQHLVQAGFMTPAEHKQLEKLSLPHNMFWVPWVWFANLSMKAWLGGRIRDPILLQSLLNEMNTLRTQCGHLYAYDWISIPLVYTQVVTVAVYSFFLTCLVGRQFLNPAKAYPGHELDLVVPVFTFLQFFFYVGWLKVGLSRALLGWRHGQRGHGQQLPETRMQCQERKVSRVESSQAWWRTPVIPATREAEAGESLEPGRRRLW
;
A
#
# COMPACT_ATOMS: atom_id res chain seq x y z
N MET A 1 -47.22 25.07 -4.52
CA MET A 1 -46.03 24.88 -5.38
C MET A 1 -45.11 23.80 -4.81
N PHE A 2 -44.67 23.93 -3.55
CA PHE A 2 -43.85 22.94 -2.84
C PHE A 2 -44.43 21.51 -2.86
N GLU A 3 -45.71 21.33 -2.52
CA GLU A 3 -46.37 20.01 -2.54
C GLU A 3 -46.30 19.31 -3.91
N LYS A 4 -46.49 20.07 -5.00
CA LYS A 4 -46.36 19.53 -6.36
C LYS A 4 -44.91 19.13 -6.69
N LEU A 5 -43.93 19.88 -6.19
CA LEU A 5 -42.51 19.56 -6.35
C LEU A 5 -42.12 18.30 -5.55
N THR A 6 -42.61 18.16 -4.32
CA THR A 6 -42.42 16.95 -3.50
C THR A 6 -42.96 15.71 -4.20
N LEU A 7 -44.19 15.75 -4.69
CA LEU A 7 -44.80 14.64 -5.44
C LEU A 7 -44.03 14.32 -6.74
N TYR A 8 -43.56 15.36 -7.44
CA TYR A 8 -42.69 15.17 -8.61
C TYR A 8 -41.40 14.47 -8.22
N CYS A 9 -40.66 14.96 -7.23
CA CYS A 9 -39.43 14.34 -6.76
C CYS A 9 -39.63 12.88 -6.32
N ASP A 10 -40.67 12.57 -5.54
CA ASP A 10 -40.92 11.20 -5.05
C ASP A 10 -41.11 10.19 -6.20
N SER A 11 -41.76 10.60 -7.29
CA SER A 11 -41.92 9.75 -8.48
C SER A 11 -40.59 9.34 -9.12
N TYR A 12 -39.54 10.17 -9.04
CA TYR A 12 -38.21 9.85 -9.59
C TYR A 12 -37.34 9.03 -8.65
N ILE A 13 -37.66 8.99 -7.35
CA ILE A 13 -36.86 8.21 -6.37
C ILE A 13 -36.92 6.71 -6.70
N GLN A 14 -38.06 6.21 -7.18
CA GLN A 14 -38.24 4.79 -7.53
C GLN A 14 -37.53 4.38 -8.82
N LEU A 15 -37.14 5.34 -9.66
CA LEU A 15 -36.53 5.10 -10.97
C LEU A 15 -35.01 4.89 -10.92
N ILE A 16 -34.34 5.25 -9.82
CA ILE A 16 -32.86 5.23 -9.74
C ILE A 16 -32.38 3.87 -9.18
N PRO A 17 -31.72 2.99 -9.97
CA PRO A 17 -31.24 1.69 -9.52
C PRO A 17 -29.90 1.79 -8.78
N ILE A 18 -29.88 2.48 -7.63
CA ILE A 18 -28.64 2.78 -6.89
C ILE A 18 -27.98 1.51 -6.37
N SER A 19 -28.78 0.56 -5.88
CA SER A 19 -28.29 -0.72 -5.36
C SER A 19 -27.43 -1.45 -6.39
N PHE A 20 -27.79 -1.38 -7.68
CA PHE A 20 -27.04 -2.00 -8.76
C PHE A 20 -25.69 -1.30 -8.93
N VAL A 21 -25.70 0.01 -9.22
CA VAL A 21 -24.48 0.79 -9.47
C VAL A 21 -23.51 0.74 -8.27
N LEU A 22 -24.05 0.85 -7.06
CA LEU A 22 -23.29 0.79 -5.83
C LEU A 22 -22.73 -0.62 -5.55
N GLY A 23 -23.51 -1.66 -5.82
CA GLY A 23 -23.07 -3.05 -5.68
C GLY A 23 -21.90 -3.41 -6.56
N PHE A 24 -21.94 -3.05 -7.85
CA PHE A 24 -20.81 -3.26 -8.77
C PHE A 24 -19.56 -2.51 -8.32
N TYR A 25 -19.72 -1.23 -7.94
CA TYR A 25 -18.60 -0.41 -7.49
C TYR A 25 -17.95 -0.96 -6.22
N VAL A 26 -18.74 -1.28 -5.20
CA VAL A 26 -18.22 -1.80 -3.93
C VAL A 26 -17.57 -3.16 -4.12
N THR A 27 -18.16 -4.04 -4.93
CA THR A 27 -17.54 -5.34 -5.26
C THR A 27 -16.17 -5.15 -5.91
N LEU A 28 -16.06 -4.24 -6.88
CA LEU A 28 -14.79 -3.92 -7.53
C LEU A 28 -13.74 -3.40 -6.53
N VAL A 29 -14.15 -2.52 -5.60
CA VAL A 29 -13.26 -1.99 -4.55
C VAL A 29 -12.79 -3.09 -3.60
N VAL A 30 -13.70 -3.94 -3.11
CA VAL A 30 -13.39 -5.01 -2.16
C VAL A 30 -12.48 -6.07 -2.79
N THR A 31 -12.76 -6.49 -4.03
CA THR A 31 -11.91 -7.45 -4.77
C THR A 31 -10.50 -6.89 -4.94
N ARG A 32 -10.39 -5.62 -5.33
CA ARG A 32 -9.09 -4.96 -5.49
C ARG A 32 -8.33 -4.83 -4.16
N TRP A 33 -9.03 -4.54 -3.06
CA TRP A 33 -8.43 -4.48 -1.73
C TRP A 33 -7.89 -5.85 -1.30
N TRP A 34 -8.69 -6.90 -1.46
CA TRP A 34 -8.29 -8.26 -1.09
C TRP A 34 -7.06 -8.71 -1.89
N ASN A 35 -7.07 -8.47 -3.21
CA ASN A 35 -5.92 -8.80 -4.05
C ASN A 35 -4.65 -8.03 -3.65
N GLN A 36 -4.75 -6.77 -3.21
CA GLN A 36 -3.59 -6.03 -2.68
C GLN A 36 -3.05 -6.68 -1.40
N TYR A 37 -3.93 -7.14 -0.51
CA TYR A 37 -3.56 -7.83 0.72
C TYR A 37 -2.84 -9.17 0.42
N GLU A 38 -3.38 -9.97 -0.50
CA GLU A 38 -2.75 -11.24 -0.92
C GLU A 38 -1.38 -11.05 -1.59
N ASN A 39 -1.14 -9.88 -2.19
CA ASN A 39 0.14 -9.53 -2.80
C ASN A 39 1.13 -8.86 -1.83
N LEU A 40 0.84 -8.80 -0.53
CA LEU A 40 1.86 -8.41 0.45
C LEU A 40 2.98 -9.46 0.47
N PRO A 41 4.26 -9.07 0.28
CA PRO A 41 5.35 -10.03 0.19
C PRO A 41 5.74 -10.56 1.57
N TRP A 42 5.51 -11.85 1.79
CA TRP A 42 5.85 -12.57 3.03
C TRP A 42 7.15 -13.37 2.85
N PRO A 43 8.23 -13.06 3.60
CA PRO A 43 9.54 -13.66 3.37
C PRO A 43 9.64 -15.13 3.85
N ASP A 44 8.63 -15.66 4.54
CA ASP A 44 8.64 -16.93 5.27
C ASP A 44 9.05 -18.14 4.41
N ARG A 45 8.50 -18.25 3.18
CA ARG A 45 8.88 -19.31 2.22
C ARG A 45 10.34 -19.19 1.84
N LEU A 46 10.78 -17.99 1.46
CA LEU A 46 12.16 -17.72 1.06
C LEU A 46 13.13 -17.95 2.23
N MET A 47 12.75 -17.56 3.45
CA MET A 47 13.53 -17.80 4.67
C MET A 47 13.74 -19.28 4.93
N SER A 48 12.71 -20.09 4.75
CA SER A 48 12.79 -21.55 4.90
C SER A 48 13.78 -22.14 3.89
N LEU A 49 13.72 -21.72 2.63
CA LEU A 49 14.64 -22.18 1.58
C LEU A 49 16.09 -21.73 1.84
N VAL A 50 16.31 -20.45 2.17
CA VAL A 50 17.66 -19.95 2.48
C VAL A 50 18.26 -20.68 3.68
N SER A 51 17.45 -20.96 4.70
CA SER A 51 17.92 -21.71 5.88
C SER A 51 18.27 -23.16 5.55
N GLY A 52 17.55 -23.80 4.63
CA GLY A 52 17.77 -25.20 4.26
C GLY A 52 18.86 -25.40 3.19
N PHE A 53 19.00 -24.49 2.23
CA PHE A 53 19.82 -24.70 1.04
C PHE A 53 21.21 -24.03 1.12
N VAL A 54 21.38 -23.02 1.98
CA VAL A 54 22.64 -22.28 2.09
C VAL A 54 23.46 -22.82 3.26
N GLU A 55 24.50 -23.57 2.93
CA GLU A 55 25.30 -24.33 3.87
C GLU A 55 26.44 -23.53 4.51
N GLY A 56 26.95 -24.06 5.63
CA GLY A 56 28.02 -23.44 6.39
C GLY A 56 27.58 -23.02 7.79
N LYS A 57 28.23 -23.62 8.79
CA LYS A 57 28.09 -23.26 10.21
C LYS A 57 29.10 -22.20 10.64
N ASP A 58 30.05 -21.89 9.76
CA ASP A 58 31.04 -20.84 9.92
C ASP A 58 30.41 -19.43 9.76
N GLU A 59 31.19 -18.42 10.15
CA GLU A 59 30.74 -17.04 10.11
C GLU A 59 30.33 -16.59 8.70
N GLN A 60 31.05 -17.01 7.66
CA GLN A 60 30.72 -16.65 6.28
C GLN A 60 29.36 -17.23 5.87
N GLY A 61 29.06 -18.47 6.23
CA GLY A 61 27.74 -19.08 6.01
C GLY A 61 26.61 -18.33 6.73
N ARG A 62 26.86 -17.91 7.98
CA ARG A 62 25.91 -17.08 8.75
C ARG A 62 25.67 -15.72 8.08
N LEU A 63 26.73 -15.03 7.67
CA LEU A 63 26.64 -13.72 7.01
C LEU A 63 25.92 -13.82 5.66
N LEU A 64 26.16 -14.88 4.89
CA LEU A 64 25.52 -15.12 3.61
C LEU A 64 23.99 -15.28 3.76
N ARG A 65 23.53 -16.16 4.66
CA ARG A 65 22.09 -16.34 4.94
C ARG A 65 21.43 -15.04 5.39
N ARG A 66 22.06 -14.30 6.31
CA ARG A 66 21.55 -13.00 6.79
C ARG A 66 21.46 -11.97 5.67
N THR A 67 22.46 -11.91 4.80
CA THR A 67 22.51 -10.95 3.68
C THR A 67 21.45 -11.24 2.62
N LEU A 68 21.24 -12.51 2.27
CA LEU A 68 20.17 -12.92 1.35
C LEU A 68 18.79 -12.49 1.86
N ILE A 69 18.46 -12.80 3.11
CA ILE A 69 17.17 -12.39 3.69
C ILE A 69 17.06 -10.88 3.85
N ARG A 70 18.16 -10.20 4.19
CA ARG A 70 18.17 -8.74 4.26
C ARG A 70 17.91 -8.08 2.90
N TYR A 71 18.43 -8.63 1.79
CA TYR A 71 18.11 -8.13 0.45
C TYR A 71 16.63 -8.30 0.09
N ALA A 72 16.03 -9.46 0.41
CA ALA A 72 14.59 -9.65 0.22
C ALA A 72 13.76 -8.66 1.04
N ASN A 73 14.12 -8.48 2.32
CA ASN A 73 13.46 -7.51 3.20
C ASN A 73 13.65 -6.06 2.73
N LEU A 74 14.82 -5.72 2.20
CA LEU A 74 15.09 -4.40 1.64
C LEU A 74 14.22 -4.14 0.41
N GLY A 75 14.09 -5.11 -0.50
CA GLY A 75 13.16 -5.03 -1.63
C GLY A 75 11.72 -4.78 -1.20
N ASN A 76 11.26 -5.54 -0.19
CA ASN A 76 9.92 -5.39 0.40
C ASN A 76 9.71 -4.00 1.03
N VAL A 77 10.68 -3.50 1.80
CA VAL A 77 10.55 -2.19 2.45
C VAL A 77 10.58 -1.06 1.43
N LEU A 78 11.38 -1.16 0.37
CA LEU A 78 11.42 -0.14 -0.69
C LEU A 78 10.08 -0.02 -1.42
N ILE A 79 9.43 -1.14 -1.76
CA ILE A 79 8.10 -1.09 -2.37
C ILE A 79 7.05 -0.58 -1.38
N LEU A 80 7.06 -1.06 -0.13
CA LEU A 80 6.11 -0.63 0.89
C LEU A 80 6.24 0.87 1.21
N ARG A 81 7.47 1.40 1.24
CA ARG A 81 7.73 2.84 1.38
C ARG A 81 7.14 3.66 0.24
N SER A 82 7.00 3.08 -0.95
CA SER A 82 6.52 3.76 -2.15
C SER A 82 5.00 3.83 -2.20
N VAL A 83 4.35 2.72 -1.82
CA VAL A 83 2.88 2.55 -1.89
C VAL A 83 2.16 2.91 -0.59
N SER A 84 2.82 2.80 0.57
CA SER A 84 2.22 3.05 1.88
C SER A 84 2.75 4.31 2.54
N THR A 85 1.84 5.25 2.81
CA THR A 85 2.16 6.49 3.52
C THR A 85 2.61 6.28 4.96
N ALA A 86 2.12 5.23 5.64
CA ALA A 86 2.59 4.90 6.99
C ALA A 86 4.06 4.49 6.98
N VAL A 87 4.47 3.69 5.98
CA VAL A 87 5.85 3.24 5.82
C VAL A 87 6.73 4.39 5.33
N TYR A 88 6.24 5.23 4.42
CA TYR A 88 6.94 6.43 3.99
C TYR A 88 7.23 7.40 5.15
N LYS A 89 6.25 7.65 6.03
CA LYS A 89 6.44 8.48 7.23
C LYS A 89 7.48 7.92 8.20
N ARG A 90 7.58 6.59 8.29
CA ARG A 90 8.59 5.91 9.11
C ARG A 90 9.97 5.93 8.48
N PHE A 91 10.06 5.85 7.15
CA PHE A 91 11.31 5.87 6.40
C PHE A 91 11.27 6.93 5.28
N PRO A 92 11.37 8.24 5.61
CA PRO A 92 11.22 9.31 4.61
C PRO A 92 12.37 9.36 3.59
N SER A 93 13.59 9.01 4.02
CA SER A 93 14.79 9.00 3.16
C SER A 93 15.48 7.64 3.17
N ALA A 94 16.33 7.39 2.17
CA ALA A 94 17.14 6.17 2.11
C ALA A 94 18.09 6.04 3.32
N GLN A 95 18.54 7.16 3.89
CA GLN A 95 19.34 7.17 5.12
C GLN A 95 18.60 6.53 6.31
N HIS A 96 17.28 6.68 6.40
CA HIS A 96 16.50 6.03 7.48
C HIS A 96 16.49 4.50 7.33
N LEU A 97 16.61 3.99 6.10
CA LEU A 97 16.73 2.55 5.85
C LEU A 97 18.10 2.02 6.26
N VAL A 98 19.15 2.83 6.10
CA VAL A 98 20.50 2.52 6.56
C VAL A 98 20.53 2.49 8.10
N GLN A 99 20.01 3.52 8.75
CA GLN A 99 19.95 3.61 10.21
C GLN A 99 19.10 2.49 10.84
N ALA A 100 18.03 2.08 10.16
CA ALA A 100 17.19 0.96 10.59
C ALA A 100 17.80 -0.43 10.32
N GLY A 101 18.97 -0.50 9.67
CA GLY A 101 19.68 -1.76 9.42
C GLY A 101 19.15 -2.58 8.23
N PHE A 102 18.28 -2.02 7.39
CA PHE A 102 17.83 -2.70 6.16
C PHE A 102 18.91 -2.66 5.06
N MET A 103 19.76 -1.63 5.07
CA MET A 103 20.80 -1.40 4.06
C MET A 103 22.12 -1.01 4.74
N THR A 104 23.24 -1.47 4.21
CA THR A 104 24.56 -1.02 4.69
C THR A 104 24.96 0.32 4.04
N PRO A 105 25.85 1.12 4.64
CA PRO A 105 26.33 2.35 4.00
C PRO A 105 27.00 2.11 2.63
N ALA A 106 27.67 0.95 2.47
CA ALA A 106 28.29 0.56 1.21
C ALA A 106 27.24 0.28 0.11
N GLU A 107 26.16 -0.40 0.45
CA GLU A 107 25.04 -0.64 -0.47
C GLU A 107 24.28 0.62 -0.82
N HIS A 108 24.12 1.54 0.16
CA HIS A 108 23.54 2.85 -0.11
C HIS A 108 24.33 3.60 -1.17
N LYS A 109 25.66 3.62 -1.04
CA LYS A 109 26.56 4.22 -2.03
C LYS A 109 26.46 3.51 -3.39
N GLN A 110 26.25 2.20 -3.44
CA GLN A 110 26.00 1.48 -4.69
C GLN A 110 24.66 1.84 -5.32
N LEU A 111 23.61 2.01 -4.51
CA LEU A 111 22.29 2.41 -4.99
C LEU A 111 22.30 3.84 -5.55
N GLU A 112 22.98 4.76 -4.88
CA GLU A 112 23.14 6.16 -5.35
C GLU A 112 23.90 6.24 -6.68
N LYS A 113 24.92 5.40 -6.87
CA LYS A 113 25.70 5.33 -8.12
C LYS A 113 24.88 4.96 -9.34
N LEU A 114 23.77 4.23 -9.17
CA LEU A 114 22.90 3.86 -10.29
C LEU A 114 22.14 5.07 -10.84
N SER A 115 21.88 6.08 -10.00
CA SER A 115 21.25 7.37 -10.36
C SER A 115 20.10 7.26 -11.37
N LEU A 116 19.15 6.36 -11.13
CA LEU A 116 18.02 6.12 -12.04
C LEU A 116 16.82 7.01 -11.70
N PRO A 117 16.06 7.50 -12.71
CA PRO A 117 14.85 8.31 -12.50
C PRO A 117 13.62 7.47 -12.08
N HIS A 118 13.79 6.15 -11.90
CA HIS A 118 12.71 5.21 -11.60
C HIS A 118 12.87 4.63 -10.20
N ASN A 119 11.77 4.08 -9.67
CA ASN A 119 11.78 3.39 -8.39
C ASN A 119 12.73 2.18 -8.41
N MET A 120 13.67 2.15 -7.46
CA MET A 120 14.75 1.15 -7.41
C MET A 120 14.43 -0.06 -6.50
N PHE A 121 13.15 -0.31 -6.19
CA PHE A 121 12.75 -1.47 -5.37
C PHE A 121 13.17 -2.83 -5.98
N TRP A 122 13.46 -2.87 -7.29
CA TRP A 122 13.92 -4.06 -8.01
C TRP A 122 15.41 -4.38 -7.75
N VAL A 123 16.23 -3.40 -7.35
CA VAL A 123 17.69 -3.53 -7.23
C VAL A 123 18.10 -4.60 -6.20
N PRO A 124 17.52 -4.66 -4.99
CA PRO A 124 17.87 -5.71 -4.02
C PRO A 124 17.59 -7.13 -4.51
N TRP A 125 16.59 -7.32 -5.37
CA TRP A 125 16.29 -8.64 -5.97
C TRP A 125 17.38 -9.07 -6.95
N VAL A 126 17.98 -8.12 -7.69
CA VAL A 126 19.15 -8.39 -8.54
C VAL A 126 20.38 -8.72 -7.69
N TRP A 127 20.59 -8.00 -6.59
CA TRP A 127 21.66 -8.34 -5.63
C TRP A 127 21.45 -9.72 -5.00
N PHE A 128 20.22 -10.09 -4.67
CA PHE A 128 19.85 -11.41 -4.19
C PHE A 128 20.21 -12.51 -5.20
N ALA A 129 19.82 -12.34 -6.46
CA ALA A 129 20.10 -13.31 -7.51
C ALA A 129 21.61 -13.48 -7.72
N ASN A 130 22.36 -12.37 -7.80
CA ASN A 130 23.81 -12.39 -7.94
C ASN A 130 24.51 -13.02 -6.74
N LEU A 131 24.05 -12.75 -5.52
CA LEU A 131 24.60 -13.35 -4.31
C LEU A 131 24.31 -14.86 -4.23
N SER A 132 23.11 -15.28 -4.66
CA SER A 132 22.75 -16.70 -4.76
C SER A 132 23.61 -17.43 -5.78
N MET A 133 23.90 -16.81 -6.92
CA MET A 133 24.82 -17.35 -7.92
C MET A 133 26.26 -17.49 -7.37
N LYS A 134 26.75 -16.47 -6.66
CA LYS A 134 28.06 -16.53 -5.98
C LYS A 134 28.12 -17.62 -4.91
N ALA A 135 27.03 -17.81 -4.17
CA ALA A 135 26.92 -18.87 -3.17
C ALA A 135 27.02 -20.26 -3.81
N TRP A 136 26.37 -20.46 -4.96
CA TRP A 136 26.46 -21.70 -5.72
C TRP A 136 27.88 -21.95 -6.26
N LEU A 137 28.48 -20.97 -6.95
CA LEU A 137 29.86 -21.08 -7.45
C LEU A 137 30.88 -21.31 -6.32
N GLY A 138 30.63 -20.77 -5.13
CA GLY A 138 31.44 -20.98 -3.93
C GLY A 138 31.15 -22.29 -3.18
N GLY A 139 30.33 -23.19 -3.74
CA GLY A 139 30.00 -24.48 -3.12
C GLY A 139 29.13 -24.40 -1.87
N ARG A 140 28.50 -23.24 -1.59
CA ARG A 140 27.60 -23.05 -0.44
C ARG A 140 26.18 -23.54 -0.72
N ILE A 141 25.81 -23.68 -1.99
CA ILE A 141 24.59 -24.33 -2.45
C ILE A 141 25.04 -25.54 -3.26
N ARG A 142 24.61 -26.74 -2.86
CA ARG A 142 25.12 -28.00 -3.44
C ARG A 142 24.79 -28.16 -4.92
N ASP A 143 23.51 -28.01 -5.25
CA ASP A 143 22.98 -28.39 -6.56
C ASP A 143 22.27 -27.23 -7.26
N PRO A 144 22.34 -27.16 -8.60
CA PRO A 144 21.65 -26.13 -9.38
C PRO A 144 20.12 -26.19 -9.23
N ILE A 145 19.56 -27.35 -8.88
CA ILE A 145 18.12 -27.51 -8.61
C ILE A 145 17.70 -26.71 -7.36
N LEU A 146 18.52 -26.71 -6.31
CA LEU A 146 18.28 -25.93 -5.09
C LEU A 146 18.38 -24.43 -5.38
N LEU A 147 19.36 -24.03 -6.20
CA LEU A 147 19.49 -22.64 -6.66
C LEU A 147 18.25 -22.21 -7.46
N GLN A 148 17.77 -23.03 -8.40
CA GLN A 148 16.57 -22.73 -9.18
C GLN A 148 15.33 -22.58 -8.29
N SER A 149 15.15 -23.48 -7.31
CA SER A 149 14.05 -23.38 -6.35
C SER A 149 14.11 -22.08 -5.55
N LEU A 150 15.30 -21.69 -5.09
CA LEU A 150 15.53 -20.43 -4.38
C LEU A 150 15.20 -19.20 -5.25
N LEU A 151 15.68 -19.18 -6.49
CA LEU A 151 15.42 -18.08 -7.44
C LEU A 151 13.95 -18.02 -7.86
N ASN A 152 13.26 -19.15 -7.97
CA ASN A 152 11.83 -19.18 -8.24
C ASN A 152 11.03 -18.50 -7.13
N GLU A 153 11.31 -18.81 -5.87
CA GLU A 153 10.60 -18.14 -4.76
C GLU A 153 10.94 -16.67 -4.63
N MET A 154 12.19 -16.29 -4.91
CA MET A 154 12.55 -14.89 -5.02
C MET A 154 11.74 -14.19 -6.13
N ASN A 155 11.53 -14.84 -7.27
CA ASN A 155 10.73 -14.28 -8.37
C ASN A 155 9.24 -14.16 -8.00
N THR A 156 8.69 -15.09 -7.22
CA THR A 156 7.34 -14.98 -6.65
C THR A 156 7.21 -13.70 -5.82
N LEU A 157 8.12 -13.45 -4.87
CA LEU A 157 8.11 -12.24 -4.04
C LEU A 157 8.31 -10.96 -4.85
N ARG A 158 9.22 -10.98 -5.83
CA ARG A 158 9.42 -9.86 -6.76
C ARG A 158 8.13 -9.53 -7.53
N THR A 159 7.38 -10.56 -7.94
CA THR A 159 6.12 -10.43 -8.69
C THR A 159 5.03 -9.83 -7.81
N GLN A 160 4.91 -10.28 -6.56
CA GLN A 160 4.02 -9.67 -5.55
C GLN A 160 4.34 -8.18 -5.33
N CYS A 161 5.62 -7.81 -5.23
CA CYS A 161 6.05 -6.41 -5.17
C CYS A 161 5.62 -5.63 -6.43
N GLY A 162 5.73 -6.24 -7.62
CA GLY A 162 5.26 -5.67 -8.88
C GLY A 162 3.75 -5.45 -8.92
N HIS A 163 2.96 -6.37 -8.38
CA HIS A 163 1.50 -6.21 -8.25
C HIS A 163 1.15 -5.06 -7.31
N LEU A 164 1.82 -4.93 -6.16
CA LEU A 164 1.63 -3.77 -5.28
C LEU A 164 1.93 -2.45 -5.99
N TYR A 165 3.02 -2.40 -6.78
CA TYR A 165 3.36 -1.23 -7.58
C TYR A 165 2.29 -0.92 -8.62
N ALA A 166 1.78 -1.94 -9.33
CA ALA A 166 0.73 -1.78 -10.33
C ALA A 166 -0.58 -1.28 -9.73
N TYR A 167 -0.94 -1.76 -8.52
CA TYR A 167 -2.10 -1.26 -7.79
C TYR A 167 -1.90 0.19 -7.29
N ASP A 168 -0.70 0.62 -6.93
CA ASP A 168 -0.47 2.03 -6.59
C ASP A 168 -0.52 2.93 -7.84
N TRP A 169 0.04 2.46 -8.96
CA TRP A 169 0.06 3.21 -10.23
C TRP A 169 -1.33 3.33 -10.86
N ILE A 170 -2.05 2.22 -10.97
CA ILE A 170 -3.34 2.14 -11.70
C ILE A 170 -4.47 2.10 -10.68
N SER A 171 -4.94 3.25 -10.24
CA SER A 171 -6.13 3.37 -9.39
C SER A 171 -7.41 3.02 -10.16
N ILE A 172 -8.51 2.82 -9.42
CA ILE A 172 -9.85 2.73 -10.04
C ILE A 172 -10.09 4.00 -10.87
N PRO A 173 -10.60 3.90 -12.11
CA PRO A 173 -10.88 5.06 -12.94
C PRO A 173 -11.74 6.08 -12.20
N LEU A 174 -11.30 7.35 -12.21
CA LEU A 174 -11.97 8.44 -11.49
C LEU A 174 -13.45 8.53 -11.86
N VAL A 175 -13.77 8.33 -13.14
CA VAL A 175 -15.15 8.35 -13.65
C VAL A 175 -16.07 7.36 -12.94
N TYR A 176 -15.60 6.17 -12.56
CA TYR A 176 -16.43 5.21 -11.82
C TYR A 176 -16.78 5.74 -10.43
N THR A 177 -15.80 6.31 -9.73
CA THR A 177 -16.03 6.92 -8.42
C THR A 177 -16.98 8.12 -8.50
N GLN A 178 -16.88 8.92 -9.57
CA GLN A 178 -17.73 10.07 -9.80
C GLN A 178 -19.17 9.66 -10.11
N VAL A 179 -19.38 8.73 -11.04
CA VAL A 179 -20.72 8.25 -11.43
C VAL A 179 -21.48 7.72 -10.22
N VAL A 180 -20.83 6.90 -9.39
CA VAL A 180 -21.47 6.32 -8.19
C VAL A 180 -21.78 7.42 -7.16
N THR A 181 -20.86 8.35 -6.94
CA THR A 181 -21.08 9.47 -6.01
C THR A 181 -22.22 10.36 -6.46
N VAL A 182 -22.27 10.73 -7.75
CA VAL A 182 -23.35 11.52 -8.33
C VAL A 182 -24.68 10.78 -8.24
N ALA A 183 -24.72 9.47 -8.52
CA ALA A 183 -25.95 8.69 -8.42
C ALA A 183 -26.51 8.69 -6.98
N VAL A 184 -25.66 8.42 -5.98
CA VAL A 184 -26.07 8.40 -4.56
C VAL A 184 -26.47 9.80 -4.09
N TYR A 185 -25.72 10.84 -4.45
CA TYR A 185 -26.00 12.20 -3.99
C TYR A 185 -27.24 12.79 -4.65
N SER A 186 -27.44 12.56 -5.95
CA SER A 186 -28.65 12.99 -6.67
C SER A 186 -29.89 12.32 -6.09
N PHE A 187 -29.82 11.03 -5.74
CA PHE A 187 -30.91 10.35 -5.05
C PHE A 187 -31.26 11.01 -3.72
N PHE A 188 -30.27 11.29 -2.87
CA PHE A 188 -30.54 11.92 -1.59
C PHE A 188 -30.98 13.39 -1.72
N LEU A 189 -30.53 14.09 -2.76
CA LEU A 189 -31.05 15.41 -3.12
C LEU A 189 -32.54 15.35 -3.46
N THR A 190 -32.95 14.35 -4.26
CA THR A 190 -34.37 14.12 -4.57
C THR A 190 -35.15 13.67 -3.33
N CYS A 191 -34.61 12.79 -2.49
CA CYS A 191 -35.24 12.36 -1.23
C CYS A 191 -35.45 13.52 -0.25
N LEU A 192 -34.54 14.49 -0.20
CA LEU A 192 -34.63 15.65 0.69
C LEU A 192 -35.91 16.45 0.43
N VAL A 193 -36.34 16.53 -0.83
CA VAL A 193 -37.57 17.23 -1.24
C VAL A 193 -38.78 16.29 -1.34
N GLY A 194 -38.57 15.08 -1.88
CA GLY A 194 -39.63 14.11 -2.17
C GLY A 194 -40.17 13.35 -0.98
N ARG A 195 -39.40 13.24 0.11
CA ARG A 195 -39.81 12.53 1.34
C ARG A 195 -40.21 13.47 2.48
N GLN A 196 -40.60 14.69 2.14
CA GLN A 196 -41.15 15.65 3.11
C GLN A 196 -42.60 15.29 3.42
N PHE A 197 -42.99 15.33 4.70
CA PHE A 197 -44.37 15.12 5.09
C PHE A 197 -45.24 16.29 4.59
N LEU A 198 -46.30 15.98 3.86
CA LEU A 198 -47.25 16.97 3.35
C LEU A 198 -48.43 17.12 4.31
N ASN A 199 -49.21 18.20 4.16
CA ASN A 199 -50.38 18.44 4.99
C ASN A 199 -51.42 17.30 4.85
N PRO A 200 -51.70 16.51 5.91
CA PRO A 200 -52.66 15.40 5.84
C PRO A 200 -54.08 15.83 5.45
N ALA A 201 -54.49 17.05 5.76
CA ALA A 201 -55.82 17.57 5.42
C ALA A 201 -56.08 17.65 3.91
N LYS A 202 -55.02 17.66 3.09
CA LYS A 202 -55.12 17.65 1.63
C LYS A 202 -55.25 16.25 1.02
N ALA A 203 -55.13 15.20 1.84
CA ALA A 203 -55.35 13.80 1.47
C ALA A 203 -54.61 13.38 0.18
N TYR A 204 -53.32 13.76 0.06
CA TYR A 204 -52.49 13.27 -1.03
C TYR A 204 -52.19 11.77 -0.84
N PRO A 205 -52.27 10.94 -1.90
CA PRO A 205 -52.01 9.51 -1.79
C PRO A 205 -50.59 9.25 -1.28
N GLY A 206 -50.45 8.38 -0.27
CA GLY A 206 -49.17 8.05 0.36
C GLY A 206 -48.63 9.08 1.36
N HIS A 207 -49.34 10.20 1.58
CA HIS A 207 -48.95 11.29 2.49
C HIS A 207 -50.04 11.59 3.53
N GLU A 208 -50.64 10.54 4.10
CA GLU A 208 -51.72 10.63 5.08
C GLU A 208 -51.23 10.85 6.52
N LEU A 209 -49.95 10.57 6.78
CA LEU A 209 -49.33 10.61 8.10
C LEU A 209 -48.17 11.61 8.10
N ASP A 210 -48.11 12.44 9.15
CA ASP A 210 -46.97 13.29 9.46
C ASP A 210 -46.31 12.80 10.75
N LEU A 211 -45.15 12.16 10.60
CA LEU A 211 -44.38 11.62 11.73
C LEU A 211 -43.34 12.61 12.27
N VAL A 212 -43.24 13.81 11.69
CA VAL A 212 -42.21 14.85 11.95
C VAL A 212 -40.79 14.41 11.57
N VAL A 213 -40.41 13.17 11.89
CA VAL A 213 -39.09 12.58 11.66
C VAL A 213 -39.21 11.45 10.63
N PRO A 214 -38.55 11.55 9.46
CA PRO A 214 -38.64 10.52 8.42
C PRO A 214 -37.70 9.34 8.73
N VAL A 215 -38.05 8.53 9.73
CA VAL A 215 -37.22 7.43 10.28
C VAL A 215 -36.71 6.48 9.18
N PHE A 216 -37.59 6.03 8.29
CA PHE A 216 -37.20 5.11 7.21
C PHE A 216 -36.29 5.76 6.15
N THR A 217 -36.45 7.06 5.90
CA THR A 217 -35.54 7.79 5.01
C THR A 217 -34.15 7.92 5.63
N PHE A 218 -34.05 8.11 6.95
CA PHE A 218 -32.76 8.07 7.65
C PHE A 218 -32.13 6.67 7.63
N LEU A 219 -32.91 5.60 7.79
CA LEU A 219 -32.39 4.24 7.64
C LEU A 219 -31.86 3.99 6.23
N GLN A 220 -32.58 4.41 5.19
CA GLN A 220 -32.11 4.36 3.80
C GLN A 220 -30.82 5.17 3.61
N PHE A 221 -30.71 6.34 4.24
CA PHE A 221 -29.50 7.15 4.25
C PHE A 221 -28.31 6.38 4.83
N PHE A 222 -28.44 5.82 6.04
CA PHE A 222 -27.37 5.04 6.65
C PHE A 222 -26.97 3.84 5.80
N PHE A 223 -27.93 3.15 5.17
CA PHE A 223 -27.64 2.01 4.31
C PHE A 223 -26.84 2.41 3.06
N TYR A 224 -27.36 3.32 2.23
CA TYR A 224 -26.70 3.66 0.96
C TYR A 224 -25.45 4.52 1.15
N VAL A 225 -25.47 5.51 2.06
CA VAL A 225 -24.26 6.30 2.33
C VAL A 225 -23.23 5.47 3.08
N GLY A 226 -23.64 4.59 4.00
CA GLY A 226 -22.74 3.64 4.64
C GLY A 226 -22.08 2.71 3.62
N TRP A 227 -22.86 2.17 2.68
CA TRP A 227 -22.34 1.30 1.62
C TRP A 227 -21.42 2.05 0.64
N LEU A 228 -21.74 3.30 0.28
CA LEU A 228 -20.83 4.19 -0.46
C LEU A 228 -19.55 4.48 0.32
N LYS A 229 -19.62 4.68 1.63
CA LYS A 229 -18.46 4.89 2.50
C LYS A 229 -17.55 3.67 2.55
N VAL A 230 -18.08 2.46 2.39
CA VAL A 230 -17.24 1.26 2.18
C VAL A 230 -16.46 1.41 0.88
N GLY A 231 -17.12 1.69 -0.25
CA GLY A 231 -16.45 1.87 -1.54
C GLY A 231 -15.45 3.05 -1.58
N LEU A 232 -15.73 4.12 -0.83
CA LEU A 232 -14.87 5.30 -0.70
C LEU A 232 -13.83 5.16 0.43
N SER A 233 -13.84 4.06 1.17
CA SER A 233 -12.93 3.88 2.28
C SER A 233 -11.50 3.88 1.77
N ARG A 234 -10.70 4.81 2.30
CA ARG A 234 -9.30 4.99 1.92
C ARG A 234 -8.46 3.74 2.22
N ALA A 235 -8.83 3.00 3.26
CA ALA A 235 -8.20 1.71 3.58
C ALA A 235 -8.44 0.64 2.51
N LEU A 236 -9.55 0.75 1.75
CA LEU A 236 -9.90 -0.17 0.67
C LEU A 236 -9.43 0.34 -0.70
N LEU A 237 -9.37 1.66 -0.91
CA LEU A 237 -9.02 2.29 -2.19
C LEU A 237 -7.52 2.47 -2.44
N GLY A 238 -6.68 2.53 -1.41
CA GLY A 238 -5.25 2.73 -1.57
C GLY A 238 -4.62 3.42 -0.38
N TRP A 239 -3.48 2.89 0.06
CA TRP A 239 -2.71 3.31 1.23
C TRP A 239 -2.03 4.71 1.10
N ARG A 240 -2.73 5.75 0.65
CA ARG A 240 -2.18 7.11 0.58
C ARG A 240 -3.05 8.18 1.26
N HIS A 241 -2.51 8.75 2.34
CA HIS A 241 -2.73 10.16 2.69
C HIS A 241 -1.38 10.87 2.91
N GLY A 242 -1.15 11.93 2.14
CA GLY A 242 -0.05 12.88 2.36
C GLY A 242 1.13 12.74 1.38
N GLN A 243 1.23 13.76 0.51
CA GLN A 243 2.36 14.17 -0.31
C GLN A 243 2.75 13.27 -1.51
N ARG A 244 2.37 13.73 -2.70
CA ARG A 244 3.36 13.79 -3.80
C ARG A 244 4.41 14.81 -3.37
N GLY A 245 5.42 14.34 -2.63
CA GLY A 245 6.73 14.98 -2.68
C GLY A 245 7.33 14.63 -4.04
N HIS A 246 7.64 15.64 -4.84
CA HIS A 246 8.41 15.52 -6.06
C HIS A 246 9.56 14.52 -5.92
N GLY A 247 9.53 13.45 -6.72
CA GLY A 247 10.58 12.45 -6.81
C GLY A 247 10.78 11.92 -8.24
N GLN A 248 10.29 12.66 -9.24
CA GLN A 248 10.77 12.63 -10.61
C GLN A 248 11.15 14.06 -10.94
N GLN A 249 12.47 14.33 -10.96
CA GLN A 249 13.03 15.58 -11.44
C GLN A 249 12.76 15.70 -12.95
N LEU A 250 11.67 16.39 -13.30
CA LEU A 250 11.67 17.24 -14.49
C LEU A 250 12.31 18.59 -14.10
N PRO A 251 12.98 19.29 -15.04
CA PRO A 251 13.72 20.52 -14.72
C PRO A 251 12.80 21.60 -14.16
N GLU A 252 13.34 22.35 -13.20
CA GLU A 252 12.67 23.37 -12.42
C GLU A 252 11.87 24.38 -13.24
N THR A 253 10.68 24.73 -12.76
CA THR A 253 10.18 26.11 -12.88
C THR A 253 9.47 26.48 -11.58
N ARG A 254 9.96 27.56 -10.96
CA ARG A 254 9.55 28.12 -9.67
C ARG A 254 8.04 28.25 -9.53
N MET A 255 7.51 27.88 -8.37
CA MET A 255 6.59 28.73 -7.58
C MET A 255 6.47 28.17 -6.16
N GLN A 256 6.89 28.97 -5.18
CA GLN A 256 6.63 28.73 -3.76
C GLN A 256 5.13 28.93 -3.50
N CYS A 257 4.50 28.00 -2.77
CA CYS A 257 3.28 28.32 -2.02
C CYS A 257 3.30 27.56 -0.68
N GLN A 258 2.95 28.30 0.36
CA GLN A 258 3.26 28.07 1.77
C GLN A 258 2.29 27.06 2.40
N GLU A 259 2.79 25.95 2.95
CA GLU A 259 1.95 24.99 3.69
C GLU A 259 1.67 25.48 5.13
N ARG A 260 0.39 25.68 5.45
CA ARG A 260 -0.12 25.88 6.81
C ARG A 260 -0.03 24.55 7.58
N LYS A 261 0.52 24.63 8.80
CA LYS A 261 0.45 23.58 9.82
C LYS A 261 -1.01 23.26 10.16
N VAL A 262 -1.41 21.99 10.04
CA VAL A 262 -2.61 21.47 10.71
C VAL A 262 -2.20 20.27 11.56
N SER A 263 -2.72 20.29 12.78
CA SER A 263 -2.30 19.57 13.97
C SER A 263 -2.53 18.06 13.95
N ARG A 264 -1.67 17.42 14.75
CA ARG A 264 -1.54 16.01 15.11
C ARG A 264 -2.87 15.38 15.57
N VAL A 265 -3.25 14.25 14.96
CA VAL A 265 -4.13 13.24 15.59
C VAL A 265 -3.36 11.92 15.54
N GLU A 266 -2.94 11.46 16.72
CA GLU A 266 -2.41 10.12 16.92
C GLU A 266 -3.54 9.11 16.71
N SER A 267 -3.37 8.19 15.78
CA SER A 267 -4.10 6.93 15.78
C SER A 267 -3.09 5.81 15.72
N SER A 268 -2.96 5.14 16.85
CA SER A 268 -2.23 3.89 17.04
C SER A 268 -2.65 2.87 15.98
N GLN A 269 -1.67 2.17 15.39
CA GLN A 269 -1.67 0.73 15.06
C GLN A 269 -0.59 0.42 14.01
N ALA A 270 0.63 0.18 14.47
CA ALA A 270 1.67 -0.53 13.72
C ALA A 270 2.71 -1.18 14.66
N TRP A 271 2.29 -1.57 15.87
CA TRP A 271 3.20 -2.14 16.89
C TRP A 271 3.62 -3.59 16.61
N TRP A 272 2.92 -4.30 15.73
CA TRP A 272 3.09 -5.75 15.52
C TRP A 272 4.16 -6.13 14.47
N ARG A 273 4.87 -5.17 13.87
CA ARG A 273 5.92 -5.43 12.86
C ARG A 273 7.34 -5.21 13.36
N THR A 274 7.58 -5.44 14.64
CA THR A 274 8.95 -5.48 15.19
C THR A 274 9.35 -6.93 15.36
N PRO A 275 10.22 -7.51 14.51
CA PRO A 275 10.97 -8.67 14.92
C PRO A 275 11.85 -8.24 16.09
N VAL A 276 11.67 -8.91 17.23
CA VAL A 276 12.56 -8.84 18.38
C VAL A 276 13.95 -9.27 17.91
N ILE A 277 14.83 -8.32 17.65
CA ILE A 277 16.27 -8.54 17.64
C ILE A 277 16.75 -8.05 19.00
N PRO A 278 17.12 -8.95 19.95
CA PRO A 278 17.68 -8.52 21.22
C PRO A 278 18.96 -7.73 20.96
N ALA A 279 19.16 -6.71 21.78
CA ALA A 279 20.31 -5.85 21.80
C ALA A 279 21.65 -6.62 21.74
N THR A 280 22.51 -6.24 20.80
CA THR A 280 23.96 -6.29 20.96
C THR A 280 24.48 -4.89 20.68
N ARG A 281 24.42 -4.06 21.72
CA ARG A 281 25.34 -2.94 21.91
C ARG A 281 26.50 -3.53 22.72
N GLU A 282 27.72 -3.15 22.40
CA GLU A 282 29.03 -3.82 22.64
C GLU A 282 29.42 -4.71 21.45
N ALA A 283 30.44 -4.42 20.64
CA ALA A 283 31.54 -3.48 20.76
C ALA A 283 31.90 -2.88 19.38
N GLU A 284 32.18 -1.58 19.38
CA GLU A 284 33.10 -0.98 18.41
C GLU A 284 34.50 -1.51 18.71
N ALA A 285 35.12 -2.20 17.75
CA ALA A 285 36.57 -2.22 17.53
C ALA A 285 36.88 -3.11 16.31
N GLY A 286 37.75 -2.62 15.42
CA GLY A 286 38.49 -3.49 14.51
C GLY A 286 38.14 -3.38 13.02
N GLU A 287 38.46 -2.23 12.45
CA GLU A 287 39.22 -2.05 11.21
C GLU A 287 38.93 -2.92 9.96
N SER A 288 38.59 -2.17 8.91
CA SER A 288 38.72 -2.47 7.48
C SER A 288 40.07 -3.10 7.11
N LEU A 289 40.07 -4.20 6.36
CA LEU A 289 41.27 -4.74 5.71
C LEU A 289 41.07 -4.82 4.18
N GLU A 290 41.69 -3.86 3.50
CA GLU A 290 42.05 -3.89 2.08
C GLU A 290 43.25 -4.84 1.87
N PRO A 291 43.28 -5.66 0.80
CA PRO A 291 44.41 -6.53 0.52
C PRO A 291 45.48 -5.84 -0.34
N GLY A 292 46.54 -5.34 0.29
CA GLY A 292 47.75 -4.84 -0.36
C GLY A 292 48.91 -5.85 -0.32
N ARG A 293 49.37 -6.25 -1.52
CA ARG A 293 50.67 -6.85 -1.91
C ARG A 293 51.65 -7.29 -0.81
N ARG A 294 52.03 -8.57 -0.81
CA ARG A 294 53.30 -9.06 -0.25
C ARG A 294 54.32 -9.33 -1.36
N ARG A 295 55.54 -8.81 -1.20
CA ARG A 295 56.79 -9.32 -1.78
C ARG A 295 57.66 -9.83 -0.62
N LEU A 296 58.35 -10.96 -0.87
CA LEU A 296 59.71 -11.37 -0.44
C LEU A 296 60.06 -11.07 1.03
N TRP A 297 60.39 -12.04 1.89
CA TRP A 297 61.22 -13.23 1.73
C TRP A 297 60.66 -14.42 2.51
#